data_AF-A0A2D7WRZ3-F1
#
_entry.id   AF-A0A2D7WRZ3-F1
#
_cell.length_a   1.000
_cell.length_b   1.000
_cell.length_c   1.000
_cell.angle_alpha   90.00
_cell.angle_beta   90.00
_cell.angle_gamma   90.00
#
_symmetry.space_group_name_H-M   'P 1'
#
loop_
_entity.id
_entity.type
_entity.pdbx_description
1 polymer ?
#
loop_
_entity_poly.entity_id
_entity_poly.type
_entity_poly.pdbx_seq_one_letter_code
_entity_poly.pdbx_strand_id
1 'polypeptide(L)'
;MKDLPLKCDFPDTNLEQQLEKKLSRTHGARLASPPARKVRGVSDSSEKMEHSFACIGERFVDIRTALMSLRSGLPAIINIFMIIVMVLGWVISFFYSKALFAMLIAFGPVWVAVYVFEIFLPLTLPVRIDRKEGFVYVGHRGTFYRIPWDELEVTFSYNWQYLGSGVVWERQYYAHLFMREKHYFCGKPPKMPLQRKKISSGFKEERIYQKWNFIVRYYDEGTTREDFDNLAWVNYDFYKEDLKKKSIGIKIVECLGGILFVPSIIWWNFTPFKYKWPKEIEAIFGKANYY
;
A
#
# COMPACT_ATOMS: atom_id res chain seq x y z
N MET A 1 10.65 30.15 -2.10
CA MET A 1 9.58 30.09 -3.13
C MET A 1 8.42 29.34 -2.53
N LYS A 2 7.21 29.93 -2.52
CA LYS A 2 5.99 29.27 -2.03
C LYS A 2 5.43 28.47 -3.21
N ASP A 3 5.64 27.15 -3.22
CA ASP A 3 4.99 26.28 -4.19
C ASP A 3 3.48 26.30 -3.93
N LEU A 4 2.78 27.12 -4.72
CA LEU A 4 1.33 27.08 -4.83
C LEU A 4 0.98 25.69 -5.37
N PRO A 5 0.08 24.93 -4.71
CA PRO A 5 -0.35 23.64 -5.24
C PRO A 5 -0.98 23.86 -6.61
N LEU A 6 -0.56 23.04 -7.59
CA LEU A 6 -1.08 23.02 -8.96
C LEU A 6 -2.61 23.20 -8.94
N LYS A 7 -3.10 24.27 -9.59
CA LYS A 7 -4.53 24.53 -9.75
C LYS A 7 -5.11 23.44 -10.64
N CYS A 8 -5.99 22.62 -10.08
CA CYS A 8 -6.80 21.67 -10.84
C CYS A 8 -8.27 22.01 -10.59
N ASP A 9 -9.05 22.09 -11.67
CA ASP A 9 -10.50 22.35 -11.62
C ASP A 9 -11.22 21.04 -11.28
N PHE A 10 -11.51 20.83 -9.99
CA PHE A 10 -12.37 19.75 -9.51
C PHE A 10 -13.75 20.29 -9.16
N PRO A 11 -14.83 19.50 -9.30
CA PRO A 11 -16.18 19.93 -8.93
C PRO A 11 -16.34 20.01 -7.41
N ASP A 12 -16.89 21.13 -6.93
CA ASP A 12 -17.26 21.33 -5.53
C ASP A 12 -18.39 20.34 -5.16
N THR A 13 -18.13 19.44 -4.21
CA THR A 13 -19.14 18.53 -3.67
C THR A 13 -19.33 18.73 -2.17
N ASN A 14 -20.54 18.44 -1.67
CA ASN A 14 -20.93 18.52 -0.24
C ASN A 14 -20.04 17.69 0.72
N LEU A 15 -19.09 16.91 0.19
CA LEU A 15 -18.11 16.14 0.94
C LEU A 15 -17.07 17.05 1.63
N GLU A 16 -16.71 18.18 1.03
CA GLU A 16 -15.74 19.13 1.58
C GLU A 16 -16.27 19.80 2.86
N GLN A 17 -17.55 20.21 2.88
CA GLN A 17 -18.22 20.72 4.08
C GLN A 17 -18.34 19.67 5.20
N GLN A 18 -18.45 18.37 4.85
CA GLN A 18 -18.47 17.30 5.85
C GLN A 18 -17.07 16.95 6.38
N LEU A 19 -16.01 17.18 5.58
CA LEU A 19 -14.62 17.00 5.99
C LEU A 19 -14.17 18.08 6.98
N GLU A 20 -14.65 19.32 6.85
CA GLU A 20 -14.38 20.40 7.80
C GLU A 20 -14.98 20.15 9.19
N LYS A 21 -16.14 19.46 9.29
CA LYS A 21 -16.86 19.27 10.57
C LYS A 21 -16.28 18.19 11.50
N LYS A 22 -15.43 17.28 11.02
CA LYS A 22 -14.81 16.23 11.88
C LYS A 22 -13.35 16.56 12.12
N LEU A 23 -13.03 17.17 13.28
CA LEU A 23 -11.72 17.25 13.99
C LEU A 23 -10.57 16.41 13.38
N SER A 24 -10.16 16.77 12.16
CA SER A 24 -9.11 16.12 11.39
C SER A 24 -8.19 17.25 11.01
N ARG A 25 -6.96 17.26 11.52
CA ARG A 25 -5.89 18.12 11.00
C ARG A 25 -5.44 17.60 9.62
N THR A 26 -6.37 17.47 8.68
CA THR A 26 -6.08 17.14 7.28
C THR A 26 -6.44 18.37 6.47
N HIS A 27 -5.43 18.99 5.88
CA HIS A 27 -5.56 20.22 5.11
C HIS A 27 -5.63 19.91 3.61
N GLY A 28 -6.24 20.83 2.86
CA GLY A 28 -6.30 20.80 1.39
C GLY A 28 -6.95 19.55 0.82
N ALA A 29 -8.00 19.04 1.47
CA ALA A 29 -8.78 17.95 0.92
C ALA A 29 -9.37 18.37 -0.44
N ARG A 30 -8.96 17.70 -1.52
CA ARG A 30 -9.50 17.92 -2.87
C ARG A 30 -10.11 16.63 -3.38
N LEU A 31 -11.32 16.74 -3.93
CA LEU A 31 -12.06 15.61 -4.47
C LEU A 31 -11.53 15.25 -5.88
N ALA A 32 -11.07 14.01 -6.05
CA ALA A 32 -10.65 13.46 -7.33
C ALA A 32 -11.77 12.73 -8.08
N SER A 33 -12.87 12.43 -7.37
CA SER A 33 -14.04 11.74 -7.90
C SER A 33 -15.27 11.98 -6.99
N PRO A 34 -16.49 12.08 -7.55
CA PRO A 34 -16.93 11.54 -8.84
C PRO A 34 -17.05 12.60 -9.97
N PRO A 35 -16.86 12.22 -11.25
CA PRO A 35 -16.36 10.92 -11.70
C PRO A 35 -14.86 10.80 -11.48
N ALA A 36 -14.34 9.56 -11.45
CA ALA A 36 -12.89 9.33 -11.34
C ALA A 36 -12.16 9.91 -12.56
N ARG A 37 -11.29 10.90 -12.33
CA ARG A 37 -10.53 11.57 -13.39
C ARG A 37 -9.04 11.54 -13.12
N LYS A 38 -8.24 11.44 -14.18
CA LYS A 38 -6.78 11.64 -14.12
C LYS A 38 -6.48 13.07 -13.65
N VAL A 39 -5.49 13.22 -12.78
CA VAL A 39 -4.90 14.49 -12.38
C VAL A 39 -4.05 15.02 -13.53
N ARG A 40 -4.35 16.23 -14.01
CA ARG A 40 -3.62 16.84 -15.14
C ARG A 40 -2.16 17.11 -14.77
N GLY A 41 -1.25 16.88 -15.72
CA GLY A 41 0.17 17.20 -15.57
C GLY A 41 0.98 16.18 -14.76
N VAL A 42 0.42 15.02 -14.43
CA VAL A 42 1.12 13.93 -13.73
C VAL A 42 1.12 12.67 -14.59
N SER A 43 2.25 11.96 -14.62
CA SER A 43 2.40 10.70 -15.36
C SER A 43 1.42 9.62 -14.88
N ASP A 44 0.99 8.74 -15.77
CA ASP A 44 0.24 7.50 -15.50
C ASP A 44 1.08 6.23 -15.65
N SER A 45 2.41 6.37 -15.69
CA SER A 45 3.38 5.27 -15.76
C SER A 45 3.34 4.40 -14.51
N SER A 46 3.50 3.09 -14.69
CA SER A 46 3.63 2.05 -13.66
C SER A 46 5.01 2.00 -12.98
N GLU A 47 5.98 2.79 -13.45
CA GLU A 47 7.37 2.74 -12.97
C GLU A 47 7.45 3.00 -11.45
N LYS A 48 8.19 2.15 -10.72
CA LYS A 48 8.42 2.24 -9.26
C LYS A 48 7.14 2.17 -8.41
N MET A 49 6.07 1.53 -8.89
CA MET A 49 4.83 1.34 -8.15
C MET A 49 4.64 -0.04 -7.51
N GLU A 50 5.66 -0.90 -7.54
CA GLU A 50 5.59 -2.30 -7.11
C GLU A 50 5.04 -2.51 -5.67
N HIS A 51 5.34 -1.59 -4.74
CA HIS A 51 4.84 -1.69 -3.36
C HIS A 51 3.36 -1.29 -3.19
N SER A 52 2.73 -0.76 -4.24
CA SER A 52 1.37 -0.19 -4.19
C SER A 52 0.27 -1.17 -4.56
N PHE A 53 0.60 -2.28 -5.22
CA PHE A 53 -0.35 -3.25 -5.75
C PHE A 53 -0.04 -4.63 -5.17
N ALA A 54 -1.06 -5.46 -5.03
CA ALA A 54 -0.98 -6.84 -4.54
C ALA A 54 -1.11 -7.86 -5.68
N CYS A 55 -1.92 -7.54 -6.70
CA CYS A 55 -2.06 -8.34 -7.90
C CYS A 55 -2.54 -7.45 -9.05
N ILE A 56 -2.03 -7.72 -10.25
CA ILE A 56 -2.49 -7.07 -11.48
C ILE A 56 -2.78 -8.15 -12.50
N GLY A 57 -4.02 -8.15 -12.99
CA GLY A 57 -4.44 -8.95 -14.12
C GLY A 57 -5.33 -8.14 -15.06
N GLU A 58 -5.79 -8.78 -16.14
CA GLU A 58 -6.63 -8.11 -17.15
C GLU A 58 -8.05 -7.81 -16.65
N ARG A 59 -8.58 -8.64 -15.73
CA ARG A 59 -9.94 -8.50 -15.18
C ARG A 59 -9.99 -7.58 -13.96
N PHE A 60 -9.07 -7.75 -13.03
CA PHE A 60 -9.06 -7.01 -11.77
C PHE A 60 -7.65 -6.63 -11.33
N VAL A 61 -7.58 -5.56 -10.54
CA VAL A 61 -6.38 -5.12 -9.85
C VAL A 61 -6.65 -5.04 -8.36
N ASP A 62 -5.72 -5.54 -7.56
CA ASP A 62 -5.74 -5.43 -6.10
C ASP A 62 -4.74 -4.37 -5.66
N ILE A 63 -5.25 -3.31 -5.03
CA ILE A 63 -4.45 -2.20 -4.53
C ILE A 63 -4.19 -2.41 -3.04
N ARG A 64 -2.91 -2.40 -2.66
CA ARG A 64 -2.51 -2.44 -1.26
C ARG A 64 -2.94 -1.17 -0.55
N THR A 65 -3.45 -1.33 0.66
CA THR A 65 -3.79 -0.18 1.51
C THR A 65 -2.51 0.53 1.95
N ALA A 66 -2.63 1.79 2.39
CA ALA A 66 -1.49 2.58 2.87
C ALA A 66 -0.65 1.85 3.93
N LEU A 67 -1.31 1.12 4.84
CA LEU A 67 -0.65 0.34 5.88
C LEU A 67 0.17 -0.82 5.30
N MET A 68 -0.36 -1.50 4.27
CA MET A 68 0.32 -2.63 3.63
C MET A 68 1.52 -2.20 2.81
N SER A 69 1.42 -1.06 2.10
CA SER A 69 2.56 -0.49 1.36
C SER A 69 3.67 -0.02 2.30
N LEU A 70 3.35 0.57 3.46
CA LEU A 70 4.35 0.91 4.47
C LEU A 70 5.03 -0.36 5.03
N ARG A 71 4.23 -1.36 5.34
CA ARG A 71 4.69 -2.67 5.84
C ARG A 71 5.62 -3.38 4.86
N SER A 72 5.42 -3.24 3.55
CA SER A 72 6.31 -3.89 2.59
C SER A 72 7.73 -3.33 2.59
N GLY A 73 7.93 -2.05 2.93
CA GLY A 73 9.25 -1.39 2.85
C GLY A 73 10.02 -1.32 4.17
N LEU A 74 9.34 -1.29 5.31
CA LEU A 74 9.96 -1.10 6.63
C LEU A 74 10.99 -2.18 7.00
N PRO A 75 10.74 -3.48 6.78
CA PRO A 75 11.72 -4.52 7.10
C PRO A 75 13.03 -4.41 6.31
N ALA A 76 12.97 -4.00 5.04
CA ALA A 76 14.16 -3.85 4.20
C ALA A 76 15.10 -2.77 4.75
N ILE A 77 14.54 -1.63 5.16
CA ILE A 77 15.30 -0.52 5.77
C ILE A 77 15.95 -0.98 7.08
N ILE A 78 15.19 -1.69 7.92
CA ILE A 78 15.69 -2.20 9.21
C ILE A 78 16.79 -3.25 8.99
N ASN A 79 16.64 -4.15 8.03
CA ASN A 79 17.66 -5.14 7.71
C ASN A 79 18.97 -4.49 7.22
N ILE A 80 18.90 -3.49 6.34
CA ILE A 80 20.08 -2.74 5.90
C ILE A 80 20.76 -2.07 7.10
N PHE A 81 19.99 -1.41 7.96
CA PHE A 81 20.53 -0.81 9.18
C PHE A 81 21.21 -1.85 10.08
N MET A 82 20.58 -3.00 10.30
CA MET A 82 21.14 -4.08 11.11
C MET A 82 22.41 -4.67 10.50
N ILE A 83 22.49 -4.82 9.18
CA ILE A 83 23.71 -5.24 8.50
C ILE A 83 24.84 -4.25 8.76
N ILE A 84 24.58 -2.95 8.65
CA ILE A 84 25.57 -1.90 8.92
C ILE A 84 26.05 -1.98 10.38
N VAL A 85 25.12 -2.10 11.33
CA VAL A 85 25.42 -2.25 12.77
C VAL A 85 26.29 -3.48 13.03
N MET A 86 25.98 -4.62 12.39
CA MET A 86 26.74 -5.86 12.52
C MET A 86 28.14 -5.74 11.92
N VAL A 87 28.27 -5.11 10.74
CA VAL A 87 29.58 -4.85 10.11
C VAL A 87 30.44 -3.95 10.99
N LEU A 88 29.86 -2.87 11.55
CA LEU A 88 30.57 -1.99 12.48
C LEU A 88 30.98 -2.73 13.75
N GLY A 89 30.08 -3.51 14.34
CA GLY A 89 30.38 -4.35 15.51
C GLY A 89 31.50 -5.35 15.25
N TRP A 90 31.54 -5.94 14.05
CA TRP A 90 32.61 -6.83 13.61
C TRP A 90 33.95 -6.09 13.48
N VAL A 91 33.97 -4.92 12.84
CA VAL A 91 35.19 -4.09 12.71
C VAL A 91 35.73 -3.69 14.08
N ILE A 92 34.87 -3.26 15.00
CA ILE A 92 35.27 -2.88 16.36
C ILE A 92 35.78 -4.10 17.14
N SER A 93 35.30 -5.31 16.81
CA SER A 93 35.71 -6.54 17.50
C SER A 93 37.16 -6.94 17.25
N PHE A 94 37.79 -6.44 16.18
CA PHE A 94 39.24 -6.58 15.99
C PHE A 94 40.04 -5.86 17.09
N PHE A 95 39.47 -4.83 17.70
CA PHE A 95 40.09 -4.04 18.78
C PHE A 95 39.51 -4.38 20.16
N TYR A 96 38.25 -4.80 20.22
CA TYR A 96 37.54 -5.12 21.47
C TYR A 96 36.75 -6.42 21.33
N SER A 97 37.28 -7.52 21.84
CA SER A 97 36.77 -8.89 21.62
C SER A 97 35.29 -9.14 21.92
N LYS A 98 34.63 -8.27 22.70
CA LYS A 98 33.20 -8.39 23.08
C LYS A 98 32.27 -7.43 22.35
N ALA A 99 32.76 -6.58 21.46
CA ALA A 99 31.95 -5.52 20.84
C ALA A 99 30.80 -6.07 19.99
N LEU A 100 31.04 -7.08 19.15
CA LEU A 100 29.99 -7.69 18.32
C LEU A 100 28.90 -8.36 19.17
N PHE A 101 29.28 -9.03 20.25
CA PHE A 101 28.32 -9.66 21.16
C PHE A 101 27.47 -8.62 21.89
N ALA A 102 28.08 -7.52 22.34
CA ALA A 102 27.35 -6.41 22.96
C ALA A 102 26.34 -5.76 21.97
N MET A 103 26.74 -5.57 20.71
CA MET A 103 25.86 -5.05 19.66
C MET A 103 24.70 -6.01 19.36
N LEU A 104 24.94 -7.32 19.33
CA LEU A 104 23.91 -8.33 19.16
C LEU A 104 22.91 -8.33 20.33
N ILE A 105 23.37 -8.18 21.58
CA ILE A 105 22.50 -8.09 22.75
C ILE A 105 21.66 -6.80 22.72
N ALA A 106 22.26 -5.68 22.32
CA ALA A 106 21.56 -4.40 22.30
C ALA A 106 20.50 -4.32 21.19
N PHE A 107 20.84 -4.72 19.96
CA PHE A 107 19.98 -4.53 18.79
C PHE A 107 19.24 -5.80 18.37
N GLY A 108 19.72 -6.99 18.72
CA GLY A 108 19.09 -8.27 18.38
C GLY A 108 17.64 -8.39 18.87
N PRO A 109 17.32 -8.08 20.14
CA PRO A 109 15.95 -8.09 20.63
C PRO A 109 15.03 -7.14 19.87
N VAL A 110 15.51 -5.94 19.53
CA VAL A 110 14.76 -4.96 18.72
C VAL A 110 14.50 -5.51 17.32
N TRP A 111 15.51 -6.11 16.71
CA TRP A 111 15.39 -6.71 15.38
C TRP A 111 14.38 -7.86 15.36
N VAL A 112 14.44 -8.76 16.34
CA VAL A 112 13.45 -9.85 16.50
C VAL A 112 12.06 -9.28 16.75
N ALA A 113 11.91 -8.27 17.60
CA ALA A 113 10.63 -7.65 17.90
C ALA A 113 9.96 -7.07 16.64
N VAL A 114 10.72 -6.47 15.72
CA VAL A 114 10.22 -6.00 14.42
C VAL A 114 9.68 -7.16 13.60
N TYR A 115 10.40 -8.28 13.50
CA TYR A 115 9.91 -9.46 12.76
C TYR A 115 8.67 -10.10 13.40
N VAL A 116 8.64 -10.20 14.73
CA VAL A 116 7.46 -10.70 15.45
C VAL A 116 6.27 -9.78 15.19
N PHE A 117 6.46 -8.46 15.29
CA PHE A 117 5.43 -7.48 14.97
C PHE A 117 4.93 -7.65 13.54
N GLU A 118 5.84 -7.78 12.58
CA GLU A 118 5.49 -8.06 11.18
C GLU A 118 4.67 -9.35 11.05
N ILE A 119 5.09 -10.47 11.63
CA ILE A 119 4.39 -11.75 11.49
C ILE A 119 2.98 -11.72 12.11
N PHE A 120 2.80 -11.06 13.26
CA PHE A 120 1.53 -11.08 13.98
C PHE A 120 0.56 -9.94 13.59
N LEU A 121 1.00 -8.93 12.83
CA LEU A 121 0.11 -7.84 12.43
C LEU A 121 -0.94 -8.31 11.42
N PRO A 122 -2.25 -8.07 11.65
CA PRO A 122 -3.30 -8.54 10.75
C PRO A 122 -3.18 -7.99 9.32
N LEU A 123 -3.29 -8.88 8.33
CA LEU A 123 -3.32 -8.50 6.92
C LEU A 123 -4.70 -8.01 6.50
N THR A 124 -4.81 -6.71 6.28
CA THR A 124 -6.04 -6.07 5.78
C THR A 124 -6.29 -6.45 4.33
N LEU A 125 -7.57 -6.53 3.94
CA LEU A 125 -7.92 -6.75 2.54
C LEU A 125 -7.53 -5.56 1.64
N PRO A 126 -6.99 -5.83 0.45
CA PRO A 126 -6.74 -4.80 -0.56
C PRO A 126 -8.05 -4.16 -1.02
N VAL A 127 -7.93 -3.05 -1.75
CA VAL A 127 -9.05 -2.51 -2.54
C VAL A 127 -8.99 -3.18 -3.90
N ARG A 128 -10.05 -3.91 -4.26
CA ARG A 128 -10.12 -4.63 -5.54
C ARG A 128 -10.95 -3.81 -6.52
N ILE A 129 -10.40 -3.57 -7.72
CA ILE A 129 -11.13 -2.92 -8.81
C ILE A 129 -11.37 -3.98 -9.88
N ASP A 130 -12.63 -4.20 -10.22
CA ASP A 130 -13.05 -5.05 -11.33
C ASP A 130 -13.37 -4.19 -12.55
N ARG A 131 -12.58 -4.36 -13.60
CA ARG A 131 -12.74 -3.65 -14.86
C ARG A 131 -13.90 -4.19 -15.69
N LYS A 132 -14.17 -5.50 -15.64
CA LYS A 132 -15.21 -6.11 -16.49
C LYS A 132 -16.62 -5.75 -16.03
N GLU A 133 -16.84 -5.79 -14.72
CA GLU A 133 -18.16 -5.47 -14.15
C GLU A 133 -18.29 -3.99 -13.75
N GLY A 134 -17.19 -3.24 -13.68
CA GLY A 134 -17.21 -1.81 -13.35
C GLY A 134 -17.42 -1.49 -11.87
N PHE A 135 -16.96 -2.38 -10.97
CA PHE A 135 -17.15 -2.23 -9.53
C PHE A 135 -15.84 -2.22 -8.75
N VAL A 136 -15.84 -1.45 -7.68
CA VAL A 136 -14.77 -1.41 -6.67
C VAL A 136 -15.26 -2.08 -5.39
N TYR A 137 -14.52 -3.10 -4.97
CA TYR A 137 -14.80 -3.88 -3.77
C TYR A 137 -13.87 -3.45 -2.63
N VAL A 138 -14.46 -3.12 -1.48
CA VAL A 138 -13.72 -2.60 -0.33
C VAL A 138 -14.17 -3.25 0.96
N GLY A 139 -13.25 -3.88 1.68
CA GLY A 139 -13.47 -4.31 3.06
C GLY A 139 -12.99 -3.26 4.07
N HIS A 140 -13.84 -2.89 5.04
CA HIS A 140 -13.49 -2.04 6.18
C HIS A 140 -14.11 -2.57 7.48
N ARG A 141 -13.28 -3.01 8.43
CA ARG A 141 -13.71 -3.46 9.78
C ARG A 141 -14.83 -4.54 9.77
N GLY A 142 -14.85 -5.40 8.75
CA GLY A 142 -15.85 -6.45 8.59
C GLY A 142 -17.14 -6.00 7.88
N THR A 143 -17.21 -4.75 7.43
CA THR A 143 -18.21 -4.23 6.49
C THR A 143 -17.63 -4.28 5.08
N PHE A 144 -18.40 -4.78 4.11
CA PHE A 144 -17.99 -4.86 2.72
C PHE A 144 -18.86 -3.97 1.84
N TYR A 145 -18.20 -3.24 0.95
CA TYR A 145 -18.82 -2.31 0.03
C TYR A 145 -18.56 -2.74 -1.41
N ARG A 146 -19.58 -2.55 -2.26
CA ARG A 146 -19.51 -2.69 -3.72
C ARG A 146 -19.91 -1.34 -4.31
N ILE A 147 -18.91 -0.60 -4.79
CA ILE A 147 -19.08 0.78 -5.27
C ILE A 147 -18.97 0.78 -6.79
N PRO A 148 -19.98 1.24 -7.55
CA PRO A 148 -19.84 1.46 -8.99
C PRO A 148 -18.71 2.44 -9.27
N TRP A 149 -17.93 2.20 -10.32
CA TRP A 149 -16.79 3.07 -10.66
C TRP A 149 -17.17 4.54 -10.82
N ASP A 150 -18.32 4.81 -11.46
CA ASP A 150 -18.81 6.17 -11.72
C ASP A 150 -19.18 6.93 -10.44
N GLU A 151 -19.52 6.21 -9.37
CA GLU A 151 -19.89 6.79 -8.07
C GLU A 151 -18.75 6.73 -7.05
N LEU A 152 -17.56 6.32 -7.47
CA LEU A 152 -16.39 6.25 -6.60
C LEU A 152 -16.03 7.65 -6.11
N GLU A 153 -15.76 7.80 -4.81
CA GLU A 153 -15.39 9.08 -4.19
C GLU A 153 -14.02 8.97 -3.54
N VAL A 154 -13.02 9.65 -4.12
CA VAL A 154 -11.63 9.66 -3.67
C VAL A 154 -11.22 11.10 -3.41
N THR A 155 -10.62 11.36 -2.27
CA THR A 155 -10.00 12.67 -1.99
C THR A 155 -8.51 12.52 -1.73
N PHE A 156 -7.78 13.57 -2.09
CA PHE A 156 -6.40 13.75 -1.68
C PHE A 156 -6.35 14.78 -0.57
N SER A 157 -5.63 14.48 0.50
CA SER A 157 -5.42 15.42 1.59
C SER A 157 -3.98 15.33 2.07
N TYR A 158 -3.53 16.32 2.83
CA TYR A 158 -2.23 16.24 3.49
C TYR A 158 -2.33 16.58 4.97
N ASN A 159 -1.39 16.06 5.75
CA ASN A 159 -1.17 16.43 7.14
C ASN A 159 0.30 16.79 7.34
N TRP A 160 0.56 17.66 8.30
CA TRP A 160 1.92 17.93 8.78
C TRP A 160 2.29 16.85 9.80
N GLN A 161 3.33 16.06 9.50
CA GLN A 161 3.85 15.10 10.47
C GLN A 161 4.92 15.77 11.35
N TYR A 162 4.76 15.62 12.66
CA TYR A 162 5.80 15.95 13.63
C TYR A 162 6.61 14.70 13.96
N LEU A 163 7.91 14.71 13.67
CA LEU A 163 8.87 13.69 14.09
C LEU A 163 9.69 14.21 15.29
N GLY A 164 9.12 14.10 16.49
CA GLY A 164 9.79 14.48 17.74
C GLY A 164 10.00 15.99 17.93
N SER A 165 11.00 16.37 18.74
CA SER A 165 11.38 17.77 19.02
C SER A 165 12.13 18.45 17.87
N GLY A 166 12.55 17.69 16.85
CA GLY A 166 13.09 18.20 15.60
C GLY A 166 11.97 18.57 14.65
N VAL A 167 11.78 19.86 14.40
CA VAL A 167 10.71 20.37 13.55
C VAL A 167 11.00 20.08 12.07
N VAL A 168 10.76 18.85 11.63
CA VAL A 168 10.74 18.49 10.20
C VAL A 168 9.31 18.73 9.69
N TRP A 169 9.07 19.89 9.09
CA TRP A 169 7.80 20.23 8.45
C TRP A 169 7.66 19.51 7.10
N GLU A 170 7.54 18.20 7.11
CA GLU A 170 7.21 17.47 5.89
C GLU A 170 5.71 17.20 5.79
N ARG A 171 5.16 17.49 4.61
CA ARG A 171 3.77 17.18 4.28
C ARG A 171 3.67 15.70 3.98
N GLN A 172 2.89 14.99 4.78
CA GLN A 172 2.47 13.65 4.43
C GLN A 172 1.14 13.73 3.69
N TYR A 173 1.14 13.29 2.45
CA TYR A 173 -0.01 13.24 1.58
C TYR A 173 -0.73 11.90 1.72
N TYR A 174 -2.05 11.90 1.56
CA TYR A 174 -2.91 10.74 1.65
C TYR A 174 -3.95 10.75 0.53
N ALA A 175 -4.27 9.55 0.04
CA ALA A 175 -5.47 9.31 -0.75
C ALA A 175 -6.49 8.55 0.11
N HIS A 176 -7.71 9.09 0.19
CA HIS A 176 -8.83 8.55 0.93
C HIS A 176 -9.92 8.11 -0.02
N LEU A 177 -10.38 6.88 0.15
CA LEU A 177 -11.59 6.37 -0.48
C LEU A 177 -12.76 6.50 0.50
N PHE A 178 -13.84 7.12 0.06
CA PHE A 178 -15.08 7.20 0.83
C PHE A 178 -16.00 6.03 0.49
N MET A 179 -16.64 5.53 1.54
CA MET A 179 -17.58 4.43 1.47
C MET A 179 -18.90 4.95 2.06
N ARG A 180 -19.90 5.12 1.20
CA ARG A 180 -21.25 5.48 1.61
C ARG A 180 -22.03 4.23 1.98
N GLU A 181 -22.95 4.38 2.92
CA GLU A 181 -23.86 3.30 3.33
C GLU A 181 -24.70 2.74 2.18
N LYS A 182 -25.07 3.57 1.19
CA LYS A 182 -25.82 3.12 0.00
C LYS A 182 -25.09 2.03 -0.82
N HIS A 183 -23.76 1.96 -0.72
CA HIS A 183 -22.92 0.97 -1.40
C HIS A 183 -22.59 -0.24 -0.53
N TYR A 184 -23.21 -0.34 0.64
CA TYR A 184 -23.09 -1.51 1.50
C TYR A 184 -23.56 -2.75 0.76
N PHE A 185 -22.74 -3.79 0.80
CA PHE A 185 -23.01 -5.04 0.12
C PHE A 185 -23.28 -6.17 1.11
N CYS A 186 -22.33 -6.45 2.02
CA CYS A 186 -22.49 -7.53 2.99
C CYS A 186 -21.60 -7.37 4.24
N GLY A 187 -21.79 -8.28 5.20
CA GLY A 187 -21.02 -8.34 6.45
C GLY A 187 -21.67 -7.61 7.60
N LYS A 188 -20.87 -6.88 8.39
CA LYS A 188 -21.39 -6.08 9.50
C LYS A 188 -22.00 -4.79 8.96
N PRO A 189 -23.20 -4.38 9.42
CA PRO A 189 -23.78 -3.12 8.98
C PRO A 189 -22.89 -1.94 9.37
N PRO A 190 -22.82 -0.90 8.52
CA PRO A 190 -21.99 0.26 8.78
C PRO A 190 -22.48 1.01 10.02
N LYS A 191 -21.56 1.37 10.92
CA LYS A 191 -21.90 2.15 12.13
C LYS A 191 -22.16 3.64 11.84
N MET A 192 -21.73 4.12 10.69
CA MET A 192 -21.84 5.51 10.26
C MET A 192 -22.19 5.54 8.77
N PRO A 193 -22.96 6.55 8.32
CA PRO A 193 -23.42 6.66 6.93
C PRO A 193 -22.28 6.90 5.94
N LEU A 194 -21.17 7.48 6.42
CA LEU A 194 -19.96 7.74 5.64
C LEU A 194 -18.73 7.24 6.40
N GLN A 195 -17.97 6.35 5.75
CA GLN A 195 -16.70 5.83 6.24
C GLN A 195 -15.58 6.19 5.27
N ARG A 196 -14.34 6.21 5.78
CA ARG A 196 -13.15 6.50 4.98
C ARG A 196 -12.09 5.42 5.14
N LYS A 197 -11.45 5.02 4.03
CA LYS A 197 -10.31 4.10 4.01
C LYS A 197 -9.11 4.78 3.37
N LYS A 198 -7.93 4.68 4.00
CA LYS A 198 -6.67 5.19 3.43
C LYS A 198 -6.15 4.19 2.39
N ILE A 199 -6.10 4.59 1.12
CA ILE A 199 -5.65 3.73 0.01
C ILE A 199 -4.20 4.00 -0.40
N SER A 200 -3.70 5.20 -0.11
CA SER A 200 -2.30 5.57 -0.34
C SER A 200 -1.83 6.58 0.69
N SER A 201 -0.53 6.55 1.01
CA SER A 201 0.15 7.53 1.85
C SER A 201 1.59 7.69 1.41
N GLY A 202 2.10 8.92 1.40
CA GLY A 202 3.50 9.18 1.06
C GLY A 202 3.90 10.63 1.28
N PHE A 203 5.20 10.91 1.20
CA PHE A 203 5.76 12.26 1.35
C PHE A 203 5.86 13.03 0.02
N LYS A 204 5.74 12.33 -1.11
CA LYS A 204 5.76 12.93 -2.44
C LYS A 204 4.35 12.94 -3.03
N GLU A 205 3.79 14.14 -3.18
CA GLU A 205 2.45 14.38 -3.75
C GLU A 205 2.32 13.77 -5.14
N GLU A 206 3.31 14.02 -6.00
CA GLU A 206 3.35 13.53 -7.39
C GLU A 206 3.18 12.01 -7.47
N ARG A 207 3.81 11.24 -6.56
CA ARG A 207 3.69 9.77 -6.55
C ARG A 207 2.29 9.29 -6.20
N ILE A 208 1.56 10.03 -5.37
CA ILE A 208 0.18 9.68 -5.02
C ILE A 208 -0.73 9.92 -6.21
N TYR A 209 -0.54 11.03 -6.91
CA TYR A 209 -1.27 11.35 -8.14
C TYR A 209 -0.90 10.40 -9.28
N GLN A 210 0.37 10.02 -9.41
CA GLN A 210 0.83 9.05 -10.40
C GLN A 210 0.13 7.71 -10.19
N LYS A 211 0.06 7.22 -8.94
CA LYS A 211 -0.66 5.99 -8.58
C LYS A 211 -2.14 6.08 -8.97
N TRP A 212 -2.79 7.22 -8.70
CA TRP A 212 -4.18 7.42 -9.06
C TRP A 212 -4.39 7.46 -10.58
N ASN A 213 -3.54 8.17 -11.30
CA ASN A 213 -3.59 8.25 -12.76
C ASN A 213 -3.41 6.88 -13.41
N PHE A 214 -2.50 6.05 -12.88
CA PHE A 214 -2.36 4.66 -13.29
C PHE A 214 -3.64 3.86 -13.02
N ILE A 215 -4.27 4.01 -11.85
CA ILE A 215 -5.53 3.31 -11.52
C ILE A 215 -6.66 3.68 -12.50
N VAL A 216 -6.79 4.97 -12.82
CA VAL A 216 -7.78 5.45 -13.80
C VAL A 216 -7.44 4.92 -15.20
N ARG A 217 -6.18 4.99 -15.63
CA ARG A 217 -5.73 4.42 -16.92
C ARG A 217 -6.00 2.92 -17.01
N TYR A 218 -5.72 2.17 -15.94
CA TYR A 218 -5.95 0.73 -15.89
C TYR A 218 -7.44 0.40 -16.09
N TYR A 219 -8.34 1.17 -15.49
CA TYR A 219 -9.77 0.95 -15.64
C TYR A 219 -10.23 1.25 -17.08
N ASP A 220 -9.84 2.40 -17.62
CA ASP A 220 -10.28 2.86 -18.94
C ASP A 220 -9.60 2.05 -20.07
N GLU A 221 -8.27 2.03 -20.09
CA GLU A 221 -7.45 1.55 -21.19
C GLU A 221 -6.96 0.10 -20.96
N GLY A 222 -6.72 -0.29 -19.70
CA GLY A 222 -6.21 -1.61 -19.33
C GLY A 222 -4.72 -1.63 -19.03
N THR A 223 -4.14 -2.84 -19.00
CA THR A 223 -2.71 -3.07 -18.78
C THR A 223 -1.95 -3.08 -20.10
N THR A 224 -0.82 -2.39 -20.14
CA THR A 224 0.16 -2.51 -21.24
C THR A 224 1.24 -3.53 -20.89
N ARG A 225 2.04 -3.92 -21.89
CA ARG A 225 3.16 -4.85 -21.67
C ARG A 225 4.20 -4.29 -20.71
N GLU A 226 4.48 -2.99 -20.82
CA GLU A 226 5.37 -2.27 -19.90
C GLU A 226 4.91 -2.35 -18.44
N ASP A 227 3.59 -2.42 -18.19
CA ASP A 227 3.08 -2.57 -16.82
C ASP A 227 3.41 -3.93 -16.23
N PHE A 228 3.34 -4.99 -17.03
CA PHE A 228 3.72 -6.33 -16.58
C PHE A 228 5.21 -6.41 -16.29
N ASP A 229 6.04 -5.72 -17.08
CA ASP A 229 7.49 -5.67 -16.85
C ASP A 229 7.82 -4.86 -15.59
N ASN A 230 7.25 -3.66 -15.46
CA ASN A 230 7.47 -2.77 -14.31
C ASN A 230 6.88 -3.31 -13.00
N LEU A 231 5.86 -4.18 -13.07
CA LEU A 231 5.15 -4.71 -11.91
C LEU A 231 5.32 -6.23 -11.79
N ALA A 232 6.34 -6.79 -12.42
CA ALA A 232 6.64 -8.22 -12.38
C ALA A 232 6.78 -8.74 -10.94
N TRP A 233 7.36 -7.94 -10.05
CA TRP A 233 7.54 -8.26 -8.63
C TRP A 233 6.25 -8.19 -7.79
N VAL A 234 5.18 -7.57 -8.30
CA VAL A 234 3.89 -7.48 -7.60
C VAL A 234 3.20 -8.84 -7.56
N ASN A 235 3.24 -9.53 -8.69
CA ASN A 235 2.57 -10.81 -8.86
C ASN A 235 3.47 -11.94 -8.32
N TYR A 236 3.47 -12.15 -7.00
CA TYR A 236 4.31 -13.17 -6.36
C TYR A 236 4.10 -14.58 -6.94
N ASP A 237 2.88 -14.90 -7.38
CA ASP A 237 2.61 -16.19 -8.04
C ASP A 237 3.34 -16.31 -9.39
N PHE A 238 3.40 -15.23 -10.18
CA PHE A 238 4.21 -15.19 -11.40
C PHE A 238 5.71 -15.26 -11.07
N TYR A 239 6.16 -14.56 -10.04
CA TYR A 239 7.55 -14.64 -9.56
C TYR A 239 7.92 -16.07 -9.12
N LYS A 240 7.01 -16.78 -8.44
CA LYS A 240 7.22 -18.18 -8.02
C LYS A 240 7.28 -19.13 -9.21
N GLU A 241 6.47 -18.90 -10.24
CA GLU A 241 6.53 -19.66 -11.49
C GLU A 241 7.79 -19.38 -12.30
N ASP A 242 8.24 -18.12 -12.35
CA ASP A 242 9.50 -17.73 -12.96
C ASP A 242 10.70 -18.35 -12.22
N LEU A 243 10.69 -18.28 -10.88
CA LEU A 243 11.68 -18.93 -10.03
C LEU A 243 11.78 -20.42 -10.32
N LYS A 244 10.66 -21.14 -10.50
CA LYS A 244 10.67 -22.59 -10.80
C LYS A 244 11.48 -22.92 -12.06
N LYS A 245 11.51 -22.04 -13.05
CA LYS A 245 12.23 -22.21 -14.33
C LYS A 245 13.74 -21.97 -14.22
N LYS A 246 14.22 -21.33 -13.15
CA LYS A 246 15.63 -20.99 -12.93
C LYS A 246 16.45 -22.14 -12.33
N SER A 247 17.77 -22.04 -12.48
CA SER A 247 18.73 -22.98 -11.89
C SER A 247 18.72 -22.93 -10.35
N ILE A 248 19.15 -24.03 -9.70
CA ILE A 248 19.11 -24.18 -8.24
C ILE A 248 19.95 -23.10 -7.53
N GLY A 249 21.12 -22.75 -8.08
CA GLY A 249 21.98 -21.70 -7.49
C GLY A 249 21.33 -20.32 -7.51
N ILE A 250 20.72 -19.95 -8.63
CA ILE A 250 20.00 -18.67 -8.77
C ILE A 250 18.78 -18.63 -7.84
N LYS A 251 18.05 -19.75 -7.71
CA LYS A 251 16.93 -19.88 -6.76
C LYS A 251 17.35 -19.58 -5.32
N ILE A 252 18.49 -20.11 -4.86
CA ILE A 252 18.96 -19.89 -3.49
C ILE A 252 19.32 -18.43 -3.26
N VAL A 253 20.05 -17.81 -4.19
CA VAL A 253 20.45 -16.40 -4.10
C VAL A 253 19.24 -15.48 -4.12
N GLU A 254 18.29 -15.69 -5.05
CA GLU A 254 17.06 -14.91 -5.14
C GLU A 254 16.13 -15.14 -3.92
N CYS A 255 16.05 -16.36 -3.37
CA CYS A 255 15.32 -16.61 -2.12
C CYS A 255 15.96 -15.92 -0.92
N LEU A 256 17.28 -15.97 -0.77
CA LEU A 256 18.00 -15.26 0.30
C LEU A 256 17.82 -13.74 0.17
N GLY A 257 17.91 -13.21 -1.06
CA GLY A 257 17.61 -11.82 -1.37
C GLY A 257 16.16 -11.46 -1.03
N GLY A 258 15.19 -12.30 -1.38
CA GLY A 258 13.78 -12.12 -1.04
C GLY A 258 13.53 -12.11 0.47
N ILE A 259 14.19 -12.99 1.23
CA ILE A 259 14.09 -13.02 2.70
C ILE A 259 14.70 -11.76 3.33
N LEU A 260 15.81 -11.24 2.78
CA LEU A 260 16.50 -10.07 3.33
C LEU A 260 15.86 -8.74 2.92
N PHE A 261 15.39 -8.62 1.67
CA PHE A 261 14.97 -7.34 1.08
C PHE A 261 13.47 -7.24 0.81
N VAL A 262 12.75 -8.37 0.76
CA VAL A 262 11.28 -8.40 0.62
C VAL A 262 10.64 -9.41 1.59
N PRO A 263 11.02 -9.41 2.89
CA PRO A 263 10.55 -10.41 3.85
C PRO A 263 9.04 -10.40 3.99
N SER A 264 8.40 -9.23 3.86
CA SER A 264 6.97 -9.02 4.01
C SER A 264 6.15 -9.98 3.15
N ILE A 265 6.44 -10.12 1.86
CA ILE A 265 5.69 -10.98 0.94
C ILE A 265 5.79 -12.47 1.35
N ILE A 266 6.97 -12.90 1.81
CA ILE A 266 7.18 -14.28 2.28
C ILE A 266 6.42 -14.50 3.60
N TRP A 267 6.58 -13.59 4.57
CA TRP A 267 5.91 -13.68 5.87
C TRP A 267 4.40 -13.59 5.77
N TRP A 268 3.85 -12.93 4.75
CA TRP A 268 2.40 -12.87 4.54
C TRP A 268 1.78 -14.24 4.30
N ASN A 269 2.54 -15.22 3.83
CA ASN A 269 2.06 -16.60 3.75
C ASN A 269 1.89 -17.23 5.14
N PHE A 270 2.73 -16.85 6.10
CA PHE A 270 2.78 -17.41 7.45
C PHE A 270 2.02 -16.60 8.52
N THR A 271 1.61 -15.35 8.21
CA THR A 271 0.82 -14.52 9.13
C THR A 271 -0.46 -15.26 9.57
N PRO A 272 -0.71 -15.45 10.88
CA PRO A 272 -1.89 -16.17 11.37
C PRO A 272 -3.18 -15.37 11.20
N PHE A 273 -3.11 -14.04 11.27
CA PHE A 273 -4.27 -13.16 11.20
C PHE A 273 -4.43 -12.55 9.80
N LYS A 274 -5.28 -13.17 8.97
CA LYS A 274 -5.60 -12.67 7.62
C LYS A 274 -7.09 -12.41 7.48
N TYR A 275 -7.46 -11.22 7.05
CA TYR A 275 -8.84 -10.95 6.65
C TYR A 275 -9.10 -11.61 5.31
N LYS A 276 -10.24 -12.28 5.17
CA LYS A 276 -10.66 -12.96 3.93
C LYS A 276 -11.85 -12.25 3.32
N TRP A 277 -11.94 -12.30 1.99
CA TRP A 277 -13.15 -11.88 1.30
C TRP A 277 -14.35 -12.77 1.72
N PRO A 278 -15.56 -12.22 1.73
CA PRO A 278 -16.77 -12.97 2.03
C PRO A 278 -17.14 -13.87 0.83
N LYS A 279 -17.94 -14.91 1.07
CA LYS A 279 -18.24 -15.96 0.08
C LYS A 279 -18.83 -15.42 -1.23
N GLU A 280 -19.57 -14.32 -1.14
CA GLU A 280 -20.18 -13.64 -2.28
C GLU A 280 -19.14 -13.05 -3.23
N ILE A 281 -18.04 -12.51 -2.70
CA ILE A 281 -16.92 -11.98 -3.50
C ILE A 281 -16.02 -13.14 -3.96
N GLU A 282 -15.84 -14.17 -3.12
CA GLU A 282 -15.13 -15.40 -3.52
C GLU A 282 -15.83 -16.14 -4.66
N ALA A 283 -17.15 -16.02 -4.80
CA ALA A 283 -17.89 -16.60 -5.93
C ALA A 283 -17.55 -15.90 -7.27
N ILE A 284 -17.20 -14.62 -7.25
CA ILE A 284 -16.92 -13.80 -8.44
C ILE A 284 -15.46 -13.97 -8.90
N PHE A 285 -14.54 -13.95 -7.94
CA PHE A 285 -13.08 -13.93 -8.20
C PHE A 285 -12.36 -15.22 -7.79
N GLY A 286 -13.08 -16.21 -7.26
CA GLY A 286 -12.50 -17.39 -6.63
C GLY A 286 -11.94 -17.10 -5.24
N LYS A 287 -11.34 -18.12 -4.62
CA LYS A 287 -10.76 -18.06 -3.26
C LYS A 287 -9.42 -17.31 -3.20
N ALA A 288 -9.06 -16.58 -4.25
CA ALA A 288 -7.80 -15.89 -4.37
C ALA A 288 -7.78 -14.62 -3.52
N ASN A 289 -7.03 -14.67 -2.42
CA ASN A 289 -6.80 -13.55 -1.51
C ASN A 289 -5.36 -13.06 -1.70
N TYR A 290 -5.19 -11.99 -2.50
CA TYR A 290 -3.90 -11.34 -2.70
C TYR A 290 -3.70 -10.27 -1.61
N TYR A 291 -2.50 -10.24 -1.02
CA TYR A 291 -2.10 -9.26 -0.01
C TYR A 291 -0.93 -8.43 -0.53
#